data_AF-A0A1C3N4R9-F1
#
_entry.id   AF-A0A1C3N4R9-F1
#
_cell.length_a   1.000
_cell.length_b   1.000
_cell.length_c   1.000
_cell.angle_alpha   90.00
_cell.angle_beta   90.00
_cell.angle_gamma   90.00
#
_symmetry.space_group_name_H-M   'P 1'
#
loop_
_entity.id
_entity.type
_entity.pdbx_description
1 polymer ?
#
loop_
_entity_poly.entity_id
_entity_poly.type
_entity_poly.pdbx_seq_one_letter_code
_entity_poly.pdbx_strand_id
1 'polypeptide(L)'
;MTAIDSALTFADQHRTTALIAGGLVVAVLLLLALIARNQRGRSAALTFAASVIALGFSAEGMWEVATGALHLDTWQAALLFAFAEILMLFEADRARQKIAEKRDPRRHIRAVWVIALVAGLAAASHADNLSGQVIRLFMPLAVAWQWSSRIKDDLPEVARQESSWIWTPRRVGVELGLLKPGAADDLSDVFSRRAVDRMVRLARLIDSGSERLVAVREGKLRRLAEGATAQMLDEVRERHQRGASARARILAQPVAHPVAQPPRMPAQVEIPQVARPAAHVAEAPARRGQVVLRSPAEPVVELSADEREEALARAVARVRGGESVRGAAKAEDVPESTLRTRIKTNGHSFEPADR
;
A
#
# COMPACT_ATOMS: atom_id res chain seq x y z
N MET A 1 42.56 10.21 -48.98
CA MET A 1 41.48 9.48 -48.29
C MET A 1 40.30 10.41 -48.17
N THR A 2 39.20 10.07 -48.84
CA THR A 2 38.04 10.95 -48.95
C THR A 2 37.15 10.79 -47.71
N ALA A 3 36.35 11.81 -47.37
CA ALA A 3 35.40 11.75 -46.26
C ALA A 3 34.41 10.55 -46.36
N ILE A 4 34.24 10.03 -47.58
CA ILE A 4 33.44 8.85 -47.90
C ILE A 4 34.15 7.57 -47.43
N ASP A 5 35.47 7.46 -47.60
CA ASP A 5 36.25 6.31 -47.12
C ASP A 5 36.22 6.23 -45.58
N SER A 6 36.32 7.38 -44.90
CA SER A 6 36.21 7.45 -43.43
C SER A 6 34.81 7.08 -42.93
N ALA A 7 33.75 7.48 -43.65
CA ALA A 7 32.38 7.13 -43.30
C ALA A 7 32.09 5.64 -43.50
N LEU A 8 32.64 5.03 -44.56
CA LEU A 8 32.51 3.60 -44.84
C LEU A 8 33.29 2.75 -43.84
N THR A 9 34.50 3.14 -43.43
CA THR A 9 35.25 2.44 -42.38
C THR A 9 34.59 2.58 -41.00
N PHE A 10 33.98 3.74 -40.68
CA PHE A 10 33.24 3.93 -39.44
C PHE A 10 31.98 3.05 -39.40
N ALA A 11 31.26 2.96 -40.52
CA ALA A 11 30.08 2.12 -40.67
C ALA A 11 30.39 0.62 -40.60
N ASP A 12 31.53 0.18 -41.11
CA ASP A 12 31.94 -1.24 -41.04
C ASP A 12 32.45 -1.61 -39.64
N GLN A 13 33.14 -0.69 -38.95
CA GLN A 13 33.62 -0.88 -37.59
C GLN A 13 32.51 -0.89 -36.53
N HIS A 14 31.39 -0.19 -36.77
CA HIS A 14 30.22 -0.16 -35.87
C HIS A 14 29.04 -0.99 -36.39
N ARG A 15 29.24 -1.80 -37.42
CA ARG A 15 28.16 -2.55 -38.06
C ARG A 15 27.53 -3.57 -37.12
N THR A 16 28.33 -4.26 -36.32
CA THR A 16 27.87 -5.25 -35.35
C THR A 16 27.14 -4.60 -34.18
N THR A 17 27.64 -3.48 -33.65
CA THR A 17 26.98 -2.70 -32.58
C THR A 17 25.69 -2.05 -33.07
N ALA A 18 25.66 -1.52 -34.29
CA ALA A 18 24.45 -0.96 -34.89
C ALA A 18 23.39 -2.05 -35.19
N LEU A 19 23.81 -3.24 -35.63
CA LEU A 19 22.91 -4.37 -35.85
C LEU A 19 22.35 -4.95 -34.55
N ILE A 20 23.17 -5.03 -33.49
CA ILE A 20 22.71 -5.50 -32.17
C ILE A 20 21.77 -4.47 -31.54
N ALA A 21 22.13 -3.18 -31.55
CA ALA A 21 21.26 -2.12 -31.03
C ALA A 21 19.95 -2.01 -31.83
N GLY A 22 20.04 -2.03 -33.16
CA GLY A 22 18.87 -2.03 -34.04
C GLY A 22 18.00 -3.26 -33.86
N GLY A 23 18.60 -4.45 -33.72
CA GLY A 23 17.88 -5.69 -33.44
C GLY A 23 17.17 -5.67 -32.10
N LEU A 24 17.80 -5.08 -31.06
CA LEU A 24 17.22 -4.95 -29.73
C LEU A 24 16.04 -3.97 -29.73
N VAL A 25 16.16 -2.83 -30.43
CA VAL A 25 15.06 -1.88 -30.65
C VAL A 25 13.89 -2.54 -31.38
N VAL A 26 14.16 -3.28 -32.46
CA VAL A 26 13.12 -3.99 -33.23
C VAL A 26 12.46 -5.08 -32.39
N ALA A 27 13.22 -5.83 -31.58
CA ALA A 27 12.68 -6.85 -30.69
C ALA A 27 11.79 -6.24 -29.60
N VAL A 28 12.20 -5.10 -29.01
CA VAL A 28 11.39 -4.35 -28.04
C VAL A 28 10.11 -3.83 -28.69
N LEU A 29 10.19 -3.24 -29.89
CA LEU A 29 9.03 -2.77 -30.65
C LEU A 29 8.07 -3.90 -31.04
N LEU A 30 8.58 -5.08 -31.40
CA LEU A 30 7.76 -6.27 -31.69
C LEU A 30 7.08 -6.82 -30.44
N LEU A 31 7.79 -6.89 -29.32
CA LEU A 31 7.22 -7.31 -28.03
C LEU A 31 6.10 -6.34 -27.61
N LEU A 32 6.37 -5.05 -27.74
CA LEU A 32 5.42 -3.96 -27.54
C LEU A 32 4.20 -4.10 -28.47
N ALA A 33 4.39 -4.32 -29.76
CA ALA A 33 3.31 -4.52 -30.73
C ALA A 33 2.46 -5.77 -30.43
N LEU A 34 3.09 -6.87 -29.99
CA LEU A 34 2.40 -8.09 -29.56
C LEU A 34 1.54 -7.86 -28.31
N ILE A 35 2.08 -7.11 -27.34
CA ILE A 35 1.35 -6.71 -26.12
C ILE A 35 0.18 -5.80 -26.50
N ALA A 36 0.38 -4.81 -27.37
CA ALA A 36 -0.66 -3.89 -27.84
C ALA A 36 -1.77 -4.62 -28.61
N ARG A 37 -1.41 -5.59 -29.45
CA ARG A 37 -2.37 -6.39 -30.23
C ARG A 37 -3.29 -7.24 -29.34
N ASN A 38 -2.83 -7.61 -28.15
CA ASN A 38 -3.62 -8.40 -27.20
C ASN A 38 -4.51 -7.53 -26.28
N GLN A 39 -4.37 -6.20 -26.35
CA GLN A 39 -5.12 -5.25 -25.52
C GLN A 39 -6.37 -4.77 -26.28
N ARG A 40 -7.51 -5.44 -26.09
CA ARG A 40 -8.79 -5.05 -26.73
C ARG A 40 -9.40 -3.83 -26.00
N GLY A 41 -9.19 -2.61 -26.54
CA GLY A 41 -9.94 -1.41 -26.15
C GLY A 41 -9.14 -0.09 -26.26
N ARG A 42 -9.83 1.03 -26.57
CA ARG A 42 -9.24 2.39 -26.72
C ARG A 42 -8.45 2.86 -25.49
N SER A 43 -8.92 2.54 -24.28
CA SER A 43 -8.23 2.85 -23.01
C SER A 43 -6.92 2.09 -22.85
N ALA A 44 -6.84 0.89 -23.41
CA ALA A 44 -5.66 0.04 -23.31
C ALA A 44 -4.55 0.53 -24.25
N ALA A 45 -4.90 0.97 -25.47
CA ALA A 45 -3.97 1.59 -26.41
C ALA A 45 -3.34 2.89 -25.88
N LEU A 46 -4.13 3.76 -25.24
CA LEU A 46 -3.61 5.00 -24.64
C LEU A 46 -2.63 4.74 -23.48
N THR A 47 -2.93 3.76 -22.64
CA THR A 47 -2.01 3.40 -21.54
C THR A 47 -0.77 2.71 -22.04
N PHE A 48 -0.90 1.90 -23.07
CA PHE A 48 0.25 1.31 -23.74
C PHE A 48 1.15 2.40 -24.34
N ALA A 49 0.59 3.35 -25.09
CA ALA A 49 1.33 4.49 -25.63
C ALA A 49 2.01 5.31 -24.51
N ALA A 50 1.30 5.61 -23.43
CA ALA A 50 1.85 6.29 -22.26
C ALA A 50 3.01 5.49 -21.62
N SER A 51 2.89 4.16 -21.54
CA SER A 51 3.94 3.29 -21.01
C SER A 51 5.18 3.29 -21.90
N VAL A 52 5.02 3.25 -23.22
CA VAL A 52 6.14 3.29 -24.18
C VAL A 52 6.86 4.64 -24.11
N ILE A 53 6.11 5.75 -24.06
CA ILE A 53 6.69 7.10 -23.91
C ILE A 53 7.46 7.19 -22.60
N ALA A 54 6.88 6.70 -21.50
CA ALA A 54 7.54 6.72 -20.21
C ALA A 54 8.78 5.82 -20.16
N LEU A 55 8.76 4.67 -20.84
CA LEU A 55 9.93 3.80 -20.98
C LEU A 55 11.04 4.51 -21.77
N GLY A 56 10.68 5.24 -22.82
CA GLY A 56 11.62 6.06 -23.59
C GLY A 56 12.28 7.15 -22.75
N PHE A 57 11.49 7.89 -21.98
CA PHE A 57 12.01 8.91 -21.05
C PHE A 57 12.86 8.31 -19.92
N SER A 58 12.47 7.14 -19.40
CA SER A 58 13.25 6.40 -18.40
C SER A 58 14.59 5.94 -18.98
N ALA A 59 14.58 5.44 -20.23
CA ALA A 59 15.77 5.00 -20.94
C ALA A 59 16.75 6.17 -21.16
N GLU A 60 16.27 7.33 -21.59
CA GLU A 60 17.10 8.53 -21.77
C GLU A 60 17.73 9.00 -20.44
N GLY A 61 16.92 9.08 -19.38
CA GLY A 61 17.41 9.49 -18.06
C GLY A 61 18.46 8.53 -17.47
N MET A 62 18.27 7.22 -17.60
CA MET A 62 19.24 6.23 -17.11
C MET A 62 20.49 6.14 -18.01
N TRP A 63 20.34 6.41 -19.31
CA TRP A 63 21.45 6.45 -20.26
C TRP A 63 22.47 7.53 -19.90
N GLU A 64 22.01 8.74 -19.63
CA GLU A 64 22.89 9.85 -19.24
C GLU A 64 23.58 9.56 -17.91
N VAL A 65 22.89 8.98 -16.92
CA VAL A 65 23.50 8.61 -15.65
C VAL A 65 24.58 7.54 -15.83
N ALA A 66 24.29 6.51 -16.62
CA ALA A 66 25.19 5.38 -16.80
C ALA A 66 26.45 5.79 -17.59
N THR A 67 26.28 6.57 -18.65
CA THR A 67 27.40 7.02 -19.51
C THR A 67 28.15 8.21 -18.92
N GLY A 68 27.47 9.13 -18.24
CA GLY A 68 28.07 10.31 -17.61
C GLY A 68 28.64 10.04 -16.22
N ALA A 69 27.82 9.66 -15.24
CA ALA A 69 28.26 9.52 -13.86
C ALA A 69 29.08 8.24 -13.62
N LEU A 70 28.61 7.09 -14.13
CA LEU A 70 29.28 5.81 -13.92
C LEU A 70 30.35 5.49 -14.98
N HIS A 71 30.48 6.32 -16.03
CA HIS A 71 31.41 6.10 -17.14
C HIS A 71 31.32 4.67 -17.72
N LEU A 72 30.12 4.10 -17.70
CA LEU A 72 29.88 2.76 -18.20
C LEU A 72 29.89 2.77 -19.71
N ASP A 73 30.38 1.67 -20.26
CA ASP A 73 30.33 1.42 -21.68
C ASP A 73 28.86 1.34 -22.13
N THR A 74 28.57 1.83 -23.34
CA THR A 74 27.22 1.93 -23.93
C THR A 74 26.38 0.65 -23.76
N TRP A 75 27.01 -0.53 -23.90
CA TRP A 75 26.33 -1.82 -23.75
C TRP A 75 26.02 -2.18 -22.29
N GLN A 76 26.87 -1.78 -21.34
CA GLN A 76 26.67 -2.01 -19.90
C GLN A 76 25.52 -1.15 -19.38
N ALA A 77 25.44 0.10 -19.84
CA ALA A 77 24.31 1.00 -19.57
C ALA A 77 22.98 0.38 -20.04
N ALA A 78 22.96 -0.14 -21.27
CA ALA A 78 21.80 -0.81 -21.83
C ALA A 78 21.39 -2.06 -21.03
N LEU A 79 22.36 -2.87 -20.58
CA LEU A 79 22.08 -4.05 -19.75
C LEU A 79 21.54 -3.69 -18.37
N LEU A 80 22.09 -2.67 -17.72
CA LEU A 80 21.61 -2.22 -16.40
C LEU A 80 20.16 -1.73 -16.49
N PHE A 81 19.84 -0.96 -17.53
CA PHE A 81 18.49 -0.52 -17.84
C PHE A 81 17.56 -1.71 -18.08
N ALA A 82 17.94 -2.62 -18.98
CA ALA A 82 17.16 -3.82 -19.29
C ALA A 82 16.91 -4.67 -18.04
N PHE A 83 17.91 -4.82 -17.17
CA PHE A 83 17.77 -5.54 -15.90
C PHE A 83 16.74 -4.88 -14.98
N ALA A 84 16.79 -3.57 -14.80
CA ALA A 84 15.85 -2.84 -13.96
C ALA A 84 14.40 -2.96 -14.47
N GLU A 85 14.21 -2.81 -15.79
CA GLU A 85 12.90 -2.94 -16.44
C GLU A 85 12.37 -4.38 -16.36
N ILE A 86 13.21 -5.39 -16.63
CA ILE A 86 12.83 -6.81 -16.49
C ILE A 86 12.43 -7.12 -15.05
N LEU A 87 13.17 -6.60 -14.06
CA LEU A 87 12.85 -6.81 -12.65
C LEU A 87 11.51 -6.17 -12.27
N MET A 88 11.25 -4.94 -12.76
CA MET A 88 9.97 -4.26 -12.54
C MET A 88 8.81 -5.02 -13.19
N LEU A 89 8.97 -5.48 -14.43
CA LEU A 89 7.99 -6.29 -15.15
C LEU A 89 7.74 -7.64 -14.47
N PHE A 90 8.79 -8.28 -13.96
CA PHE A 90 8.70 -9.56 -13.24
C PHE A 90 7.89 -9.41 -11.94
N GLU A 91 8.17 -8.38 -11.14
CA GLU A 91 7.40 -8.08 -9.93
C GLU A 91 5.95 -7.70 -10.27
N ALA A 92 5.74 -6.99 -11.38
CA ALA A 92 4.42 -6.63 -11.85
C ALA A 92 3.60 -7.85 -12.29
N ASP A 93 4.21 -8.81 -13.00
CA ASP A 93 3.55 -10.05 -13.40
C ASP A 93 3.26 -10.93 -12.18
N ARG A 94 4.20 -11.03 -11.22
CA ARG A 94 3.95 -11.73 -9.95
C ARG A 94 2.79 -11.12 -9.17
N ALA A 95 2.64 -9.80 -9.16
CA ALA A 95 1.48 -9.16 -8.53
C ALA A 95 0.17 -9.62 -9.18
N ARG A 96 0.12 -9.70 -10.52
CA ARG A 96 -1.05 -10.18 -11.27
C ARG A 96 -1.32 -11.67 -11.03
N GLN A 97 -0.29 -12.51 -11.04
CA GLN A 97 -0.41 -13.93 -10.72
C GLN A 97 -0.96 -14.12 -9.31
N LYS A 98 -0.49 -13.34 -8.32
CA LYS A 98 -1.00 -13.42 -6.94
C LYS A 98 -2.46 -13.00 -6.82
N ILE A 99 -2.90 -11.99 -7.59
CA ILE A 99 -4.32 -11.61 -7.66
C ILE A 99 -5.16 -12.73 -8.26
N ALA A 100 -4.70 -13.35 -9.36
CA ALA A 100 -5.36 -14.50 -9.96
C ALA A 100 -5.44 -15.70 -9.01
N GLU A 101 -4.41 -15.92 -8.19
CA GLU A 101 -4.36 -16.92 -7.10
C GLU A 101 -5.19 -16.52 -5.86
N LYS A 102 -5.84 -15.35 -5.82
CA LYS A 102 -6.52 -14.77 -4.65
C LYS A 102 -5.63 -14.63 -3.40
N ARG A 103 -4.33 -14.43 -3.61
CA ARG A 103 -3.33 -14.18 -2.55
C ARG A 103 -3.01 -12.69 -2.45
N ASP A 104 -2.36 -12.29 -1.35
CA ASP A 104 -1.98 -10.89 -1.12
C ASP A 104 -0.89 -10.42 -2.11
N PRO A 105 -1.18 -9.44 -3.00
CA PRO A 105 -0.20 -8.91 -3.95
C PRO A 105 0.63 -7.73 -3.39
N ARG A 106 0.34 -7.25 -2.17
CA ARG A 106 0.87 -5.98 -1.63
C ARG A 106 2.40 -5.93 -1.59
N ARG A 107 3.08 -7.06 -1.38
CA ARG A 107 4.55 -7.13 -1.39
C ARG A 107 5.11 -6.76 -2.77
N HIS A 108 4.55 -7.36 -3.82
CA HIS A 108 4.99 -7.14 -5.20
C HIS A 108 4.61 -5.75 -5.71
N ILE A 109 3.42 -5.25 -5.33
CA ILE A 109 3.03 -3.86 -5.61
C ILE A 109 4.03 -2.87 -4.97
N ARG A 110 4.43 -3.11 -3.70
CA ARG A 110 5.44 -2.28 -3.04
C ARG A 110 6.81 -2.39 -3.72
N ALA A 111 7.20 -3.56 -4.18
CA ALA A 111 8.47 -3.75 -4.90
C ALA A 111 8.53 -2.89 -6.17
N VAL A 112 7.46 -2.86 -6.97
CA VAL A 112 7.36 -1.99 -8.16
C VAL A 112 7.56 -0.51 -7.80
N TRP A 113 6.94 -0.05 -6.71
CA TRP A 113 7.13 1.33 -6.22
C TRP A 113 8.55 1.63 -5.78
N VAL A 114 9.20 0.69 -5.08
CA VAL A 114 10.61 0.86 -4.66
C VAL A 114 11.53 0.91 -5.87
N ILE A 115 11.34 0.03 -6.85
CA ILE A 115 12.13 0.00 -8.08
C ILE A 115 11.96 1.32 -8.84
N ALA A 116 10.72 1.78 -9.02
CA ALA A 116 10.43 3.06 -9.69
C ALA A 116 11.07 4.25 -8.96
N LEU A 117 11.03 4.27 -7.62
CA LEU A 117 11.66 5.34 -6.84
C LEU A 117 13.18 5.34 -6.99
N VAL A 118 13.82 4.17 -6.91
CA VAL A 118 15.28 4.05 -7.08
C VAL A 118 15.70 4.44 -8.49
N ALA A 119 14.97 3.98 -9.51
CA ALA A 119 15.21 4.34 -10.91
C ALA A 119 15.04 5.86 -11.12
N GLY A 120 13.98 6.45 -10.57
CA GLY A 120 13.73 7.89 -10.66
C GLY A 120 14.78 8.73 -9.93
N LEU A 121 15.24 8.30 -8.75
CA LEU A 121 16.32 8.98 -8.02
C LEU A 121 17.65 8.89 -8.77
N ALA A 122 17.96 7.71 -9.34
CA ALA A 122 19.15 7.54 -10.17
C ALA A 122 19.08 8.49 -11.38
N ALA A 123 17.98 8.48 -12.13
CA ALA A 123 17.75 9.35 -13.29
C ALA A 123 17.81 10.85 -12.93
N ALA A 124 17.26 11.24 -11.78
CA ALA A 124 17.25 12.61 -11.31
C ALA A 124 18.65 13.10 -10.89
N SER A 125 19.52 12.23 -10.38
CA SER A 125 20.83 12.63 -9.84
C SER A 125 21.78 13.27 -10.84
N HIS A 126 21.52 13.09 -12.15
CA HIS A 126 22.41 13.54 -13.22
C HIS A 126 21.76 14.55 -14.17
N ALA A 127 20.67 15.21 -13.75
CA ALA A 127 20.09 16.28 -14.56
C ALA A 127 20.76 17.63 -14.25
N ASP A 128 21.05 18.40 -15.31
CA ASP A 128 21.73 19.71 -15.24
C ASP A 128 20.91 20.79 -14.52
N ASN A 129 19.59 20.61 -14.41
CA ASN A 129 18.67 21.59 -13.83
C ASN A 129 17.63 20.93 -12.93
N LEU A 130 17.15 21.69 -11.94
CA LEU A 130 16.15 21.21 -10.98
C LEU A 130 14.88 20.70 -11.66
N SER A 131 14.45 21.36 -12.74
CA SER A 131 13.29 20.93 -13.55
C SER A 131 13.49 19.54 -14.14
N GLY A 132 14.67 19.25 -14.69
CA GLY A 132 15.04 17.95 -15.21
C GLY A 132 15.09 16.88 -14.11
N GLN A 133 15.61 17.20 -12.93
CA GLN A 133 15.61 16.29 -11.78
C GLN A 133 14.18 15.89 -11.39
N VAL A 134 13.29 16.87 -11.28
CA VAL A 134 11.88 16.65 -10.91
C VAL A 134 11.15 15.81 -11.96
N ILE A 135 11.34 16.11 -13.25
CA ILE A 135 10.69 15.37 -14.35
C ILE A 135 11.19 13.92 -14.38
N ARG A 136 12.51 13.70 -14.27
CA ARG A 136 13.13 12.36 -14.29
C ARG A 136 12.72 11.50 -13.10
N LEU A 137 12.51 12.10 -11.93
CA LEU A 137 11.96 11.41 -10.77
C LEU A 137 10.46 11.12 -10.94
N PHE A 138 9.70 12.07 -11.48
CA PHE A 138 8.26 11.97 -11.61
C PHE A 138 7.83 10.85 -12.58
N MET A 139 8.53 10.68 -13.71
CA MET A 139 8.10 9.76 -14.76
C MET A 139 7.99 8.29 -14.28
N PRO A 140 9.00 7.67 -13.65
CA PRO A 140 8.88 6.30 -13.13
C PRO A 140 7.78 6.17 -12.08
N LEU A 141 7.62 7.17 -11.22
CA LEU A 141 6.56 7.19 -10.20
C LEU A 141 5.17 7.28 -10.82
N ALA A 142 5.00 8.08 -11.87
CA ALA A 142 3.75 8.20 -12.61
C ALA A 142 3.36 6.87 -13.28
N VAL A 143 4.33 6.16 -13.86
CA VAL A 143 4.12 4.81 -14.43
C VAL A 143 3.70 3.82 -13.35
N ALA A 144 4.43 3.76 -12.23
CA ALA A 144 4.10 2.89 -11.11
C ALA A 144 2.71 3.22 -10.53
N TRP A 145 2.36 4.51 -10.46
CA TRP A 145 1.04 4.98 -10.06
C TRP A 145 -0.06 4.49 -11.01
N GLN A 146 0.07 4.75 -12.30
CA GLN A 146 -0.90 4.37 -13.32
C GLN A 146 -1.12 2.86 -13.35
N TRP A 147 -0.03 2.08 -13.29
CA TRP A 147 -0.09 0.63 -13.21
C TRP A 147 -0.76 0.14 -11.92
N SER A 148 -0.36 0.68 -10.76
CA SER A 148 -0.91 0.23 -9.47
C SER A 148 -2.38 0.61 -9.28
N SER A 149 -2.83 1.69 -9.90
CA SER A 149 -4.24 2.10 -9.89
C SER A 149 -5.10 1.07 -10.61
N ARG A 150 -4.67 0.60 -11.78
CA ARG A 150 -5.37 -0.46 -12.52
C ARG A 150 -5.43 -1.77 -11.75
N ILE A 151 -4.32 -2.14 -11.10
CA ILE A 151 -4.31 -3.35 -10.27
C ILE A 151 -5.26 -3.23 -9.08
N LYS A 152 -5.37 -2.05 -8.46
CA LYS A 152 -6.30 -1.84 -7.34
C LYS A 152 -7.76 -2.03 -7.72
N ASP A 153 -8.12 -1.78 -8.98
CA ASP A 153 -9.48 -2.04 -9.49
C ASP A 153 -9.77 -3.55 -9.57
N ASP A 154 -8.73 -4.37 -9.82
CA ASP A 154 -8.82 -5.83 -9.90
C ASP A 154 -8.68 -6.54 -8.55
N LEU A 155 -8.30 -5.81 -7.49
CA LEU A 155 -8.22 -6.41 -6.15
C LEU A 155 -9.65 -6.74 -5.68
N PRO A 156 -9.90 -7.97 -5.20
CA PRO A 156 -11.16 -8.26 -4.53
C PRO A 156 -11.32 -7.27 -3.37
N GLU A 157 -12.55 -6.87 -3.10
CA GLU A 157 -12.94 -6.09 -1.92
C GLU A 157 -12.69 -6.95 -0.67
N VAL A 158 -11.41 -7.19 -0.35
CA VAL A 158 -10.98 -7.79 0.90
C VAL A 158 -11.41 -6.77 1.92
N ALA A 159 -12.34 -7.18 2.81
CA ALA A 159 -12.86 -6.41 3.93
C ALA A 159 -11.75 -5.48 4.39
N ARG A 160 -11.86 -4.20 3.99
CA ARG A 160 -10.86 -3.19 4.30
C ARG A 160 -10.77 -3.25 5.81
N GLN A 161 -9.69 -3.83 6.35
CA GLN A 161 -9.31 -3.49 7.71
C GLN A 161 -9.35 -1.97 7.69
N GLU A 162 -10.14 -1.40 8.59
CA GLU A 162 -10.25 0.05 8.80
C GLU A 162 -8.89 0.54 9.32
N SER A 163 -7.88 0.44 8.46
CA SER A 163 -6.57 1.03 8.62
C SER A 163 -6.78 2.50 8.31
N SER A 164 -7.41 3.18 9.27
CA SER A 164 -7.39 4.62 9.32
C SER A 164 -5.92 5.05 9.27
N TRP A 165 -5.64 5.95 8.34
CA TRP A 165 -4.32 6.51 8.18
C TRP A 165 -3.92 7.20 9.50
N ILE A 166 -2.98 6.60 10.23
CA ILE A 166 -2.58 7.04 11.59
C ILE A 166 -1.97 8.45 11.56
N TRP A 167 -1.36 8.82 10.43
CA TRP A 167 -0.58 10.04 10.22
C TRP A 167 -1.35 11.12 9.49
N THR A 168 -2.44 11.63 10.06
CA THR A 168 -3.14 12.77 9.46
C THR A 168 -2.22 14.00 9.46
N PRO A 169 -2.21 14.86 8.42
CA PRO A 169 -1.40 16.09 8.40
C PRO A 169 -1.63 16.97 9.63
N ARG A 170 -2.86 16.99 10.14
CA ARG A 170 -3.22 17.63 11.41
C ARG A 170 -2.44 17.07 12.60
N ARG A 171 -2.29 15.74 12.66
CA ARG A 171 -1.55 15.05 13.72
C ARG A 171 -0.07 15.35 13.64
N VAL A 172 0.49 15.35 12.43
CA VAL A 172 1.88 15.77 12.16
C VAL A 172 2.08 17.22 12.60
N GLY A 173 1.16 18.13 12.27
CA GLY A 173 1.23 19.52 12.70
C GLY A 173 1.11 19.69 14.22
N VAL A 174 0.28 18.89 14.91
CA VAL A 174 0.19 18.93 16.38
C VAL A 174 1.44 18.36 17.06
N GLU A 175 2.05 17.33 16.48
CA GLU A 175 3.25 16.67 17.01
C GLU A 175 4.51 17.51 16.78
N LEU A 176 4.61 18.16 15.62
CA LEU A 176 5.64 19.16 15.30
C LEU A 176 5.42 20.51 16.02
N GLY A 177 4.27 20.70 16.68
CA GLY A 177 3.93 21.95 17.37
C GLY A 177 3.50 23.10 16.45
N LEU A 178 3.24 22.81 15.18
CA LEU A 178 2.75 23.76 14.17
C LEU A 178 1.24 24.06 14.28
N LEU A 179 0.47 23.18 14.94
CA LEU A 179 -0.97 23.31 15.09
C LEU A 179 -1.40 23.15 16.55
N LYS A 180 -2.26 24.06 17.02
CA LYS A 180 -2.95 23.93 18.31
C LYS A 180 -4.03 22.85 18.20
N PRO A 181 -4.01 21.79 19.03
CA PRO A 181 -5.14 20.88 19.15
C PRO A 181 -6.32 21.67 19.74
N GLY A 182 -7.50 21.56 19.12
CA GLY A 182 -8.69 22.30 19.53
C GLY A 182 -9.19 21.95 20.95
N ALA A 183 -9.94 22.91 21.52
CA ALA A 183 -10.66 22.91 22.81
C ALA A 183 -9.86 22.73 24.11
N ALA A 184 -8.53 22.69 24.06
CA ALA A 184 -7.72 22.91 25.26
C ALA A 184 -7.35 24.40 25.32
N ASP A 185 -8.00 25.14 26.21
CA ASP A 185 -7.69 26.56 26.42
C ASP A 185 -6.28 26.77 26.99
N ASP A 186 -5.73 25.78 27.68
CA ASP A 186 -4.39 25.87 28.27
C ASP A 186 -3.32 25.10 27.47
N LEU A 187 -2.55 25.84 26.67
CA LEU A 187 -1.38 25.32 25.96
C LEU A 187 -0.26 24.91 26.93
N SER A 188 -0.17 25.54 28.10
CA SER A 188 0.92 25.33 29.06
C SER A 188 0.88 23.93 29.66
N ASP A 189 -0.33 23.40 29.90
CA ASP A 189 -0.54 22.02 30.39
C ASP A 189 -0.07 20.97 29.39
N VAL A 190 -0.35 21.17 28.10
CA VAL A 190 0.06 20.23 27.05
C VAL A 190 1.59 20.23 26.90
N PHE A 191 2.23 21.40 26.95
CA PHE A 191 3.68 21.51 26.91
C PHE A 191 4.34 20.90 28.16
N SER A 192 3.76 21.13 29.34
CA SER A 192 4.22 20.56 30.61
C SER A 192 4.15 19.03 30.58
N ARG A 193 3.01 18.46 30.15
CA ARG A 193 2.85 17.00 29.98
C ARG A 193 3.86 16.42 28.98
N ARG A 194 4.07 17.07 27.84
CA ARG A 194 5.07 16.63 26.84
C ARG A 194 6.49 16.69 27.39
N ALA A 195 6.81 17.72 28.17
CA ALA A 195 8.11 17.84 28.83
C ALA A 195 8.31 16.72 29.85
N VAL A 196 7.32 16.43 30.69
CA VAL A 196 7.30 15.28 31.61
C VAL A 196 7.53 13.97 30.86
N ASP A 197 6.80 13.70 29.79
CA ASP A 197 6.95 12.46 29.01
C ASP A 197 8.34 12.30 28.38
N ARG A 198 8.92 13.41 27.88
CA ARG A 198 10.29 13.41 27.34
C ARG A 198 11.33 13.14 28.44
N MET A 199 11.17 13.77 29.61
CA MET A 199 12.06 13.55 30.75
C MET A 199 11.98 12.11 31.27
N VAL A 200 10.78 11.55 31.43
CA VAL A 200 10.58 10.14 31.82
C VAL A 200 11.23 9.18 30.80
N ARG A 201 11.07 9.45 29.50
CA ARG A 201 11.69 8.62 28.46
C ARG A 201 13.21 8.67 28.52
N LEU A 202 13.80 9.85 28.72
CA LEU A 202 15.25 10.01 28.84
C LEU A 202 15.78 9.30 30.09
N ALA A 203 15.10 9.44 31.24
CA ALA A 203 15.46 8.74 32.47
C ALA A 203 15.50 7.21 32.26
N ARG A 204 14.45 6.64 31.64
CA ARG A 204 14.43 5.20 31.33
C ARG A 204 15.54 4.78 30.36
N LEU A 205 15.86 5.62 29.39
CA LEU A 205 16.94 5.36 28.43
C LEU A 205 18.34 5.50 29.05
N ILE A 206 18.48 6.26 30.14
CA ILE A 206 19.71 6.31 30.93
C ILE A 206 19.83 4.99 31.71
N ASP A 207 18.77 4.56 32.40
CA ASP A 207 18.74 3.33 33.20
C ASP A 207 18.91 2.03 32.40
N SER A 208 18.47 1.99 31.14
CA SER A 208 18.47 0.77 30.31
C SER A 208 19.41 0.83 29.10
N GLY A 209 20.13 1.94 28.93
CA GLY A 209 20.85 2.26 27.70
C GLY A 209 22.32 1.85 27.66
N SER A 210 22.94 2.04 26.49
CA SER A 210 24.37 1.89 26.29
C SER A 210 25.17 3.00 26.98
N GLU A 211 26.23 2.64 27.70
CA GLU A 211 27.11 3.56 28.45
C GLU A 211 27.58 4.75 27.61
N ARG A 212 27.89 4.52 26.32
CA ARG A 212 28.37 5.55 25.38
C ARG A 212 27.40 6.71 25.17
N LEU A 213 26.10 6.51 25.39
CA LEU A 213 25.07 7.53 25.18
C LEU A 213 24.52 8.12 26.48
N VAL A 214 24.95 7.61 27.64
CA VAL A 214 24.45 8.06 28.95
C VAL A 214 24.77 9.54 29.16
N ALA A 215 26.03 9.95 28.99
CA ALA A 215 26.45 11.34 29.20
C ALA A 215 25.68 12.34 28.31
N VAL A 216 25.40 11.98 27.06
CA VAL A 216 24.61 12.82 26.13
C VAL A 216 23.16 12.92 26.60
N ARG A 217 22.57 11.80 27.04
CA ARG A 217 21.19 11.74 27.52
C ARG A 217 21.01 12.49 28.84
N GLU A 218 21.97 12.37 29.76
CA GLU A 218 22.02 13.14 31.01
C GLU A 218 22.12 14.63 30.73
N GLY A 219 23.00 15.05 29.83
CA GLY A 219 23.11 16.45 29.41
C GLY A 219 21.79 17.00 28.85
N LYS A 220 21.08 16.18 28.05
CA LYS A 220 19.76 16.55 27.51
C LYS A 220 18.67 16.58 28.58
N LEU A 221 18.69 15.64 29.52
CA LEU A 221 17.76 15.60 30.65
C LEU A 221 17.98 16.82 31.56
N ARG A 222 19.23 17.17 31.85
CA ARG A 222 19.58 18.36 32.64
C ARG A 222 19.04 19.64 32.02
N ARG A 223 19.27 19.84 30.71
CA ARG A 223 18.73 21.00 29.96
C ARG A 223 17.20 21.07 30.00
N LEU A 224 16.51 19.92 29.98
CA LEU A 224 15.05 19.90 30.10
C LEU A 224 14.58 20.17 31.54
N ALA A 225 15.34 19.72 32.54
CA ALA A 225 15.04 19.92 33.95
C ALA A 225 15.26 21.39 34.38
N GLU A 226 16.22 22.11 33.77
CA GLU A 226 16.46 23.54 34.03
C GLU A 226 15.21 24.41 33.78
N GLY A 227 14.34 24.03 32.85
CA GLY A 227 13.08 24.71 32.56
C GLY A 227 11.83 24.07 33.18
N ALA A 228 11.97 23.04 34.02
CA ALA A 228 10.86 22.31 34.60
C ALA A 228 10.47 22.85 35.98
N THR A 229 9.17 22.87 36.29
CA THR A 229 8.70 23.19 37.64
C THR A 229 8.94 22.03 38.61
N ALA A 230 8.96 22.31 39.92
CA ALA A 230 9.12 21.27 40.94
C ALA A 230 8.06 20.16 40.80
N GLN A 231 6.81 20.53 40.52
CA GLN A 231 5.72 19.59 40.29
C GLN A 231 5.98 18.66 39.10
N MET A 232 6.55 19.17 38.00
CA MET A 232 6.92 18.34 36.86
C MET A 232 8.02 17.34 37.21
N LEU A 233 9.01 17.74 38.02
CA LEU A 233 10.09 16.85 38.44
C LEU A 233 9.60 15.74 39.37
N ASP A 234 8.68 16.06 40.28
CA ASP A 234 8.04 15.06 41.15
C ASP A 234 7.19 14.08 40.34
N GLU A 235 6.43 14.56 39.35
CA GLU A 235 5.66 13.70 38.46
C GLU A 235 6.56 12.79 37.62
N VAL A 236 7.70 13.30 37.11
CA VAL A 236 8.69 12.48 36.40
C VAL A 236 9.23 11.39 37.31
N ARG A 237 9.60 11.72 38.56
CA ARG A 237 10.10 10.76 39.55
C ARG A 237 9.08 9.66 39.81
N GLU A 238 7.83 10.03 40.05
CA GLU A 238 6.75 9.07 40.34
C GLU A 238 6.48 8.15 39.15
N ARG A 239 6.35 8.70 37.92
CA ARG A 239 6.13 7.91 36.70
C ARG A 239 7.32 7.01 36.35
N HIS A 240 8.52 7.44 36.66
CA HIS A 240 9.73 6.65 36.48
C HIS A 240 9.75 5.44 37.43
N GLN A 241 9.55 5.68 38.74
CA GLN A 241 9.46 4.63 39.76
C GLN A 241 8.33 3.64 39.45
N ARG A 242 7.15 4.13 39.07
CA ARG A 242 6.01 3.28 38.68
C ARG A 242 6.35 2.37 37.50
N GLY A 243 7.08 2.89 36.51
CA GLY A 243 7.55 2.12 35.36
C GLY A 243 8.56 1.03 35.74
N ALA A 244 9.51 1.34 36.63
CA ALA A 244 10.48 0.37 37.15
C ALA A 244 9.77 -0.75 37.94
N SER A 245 8.84 -0.39 38.82
CA SER A 245 8.01 -1.33 39.58
C SER A 245 7.13 -2.20 38.69
N ALA A 246 6.54 -1.63 37.63
CA ALA A 246 5.75 -2.39 36.66
C ALA A 246 6.62 -3.40 35.90
N ARG A 247 7.83 -3.00 35.46
CA ARG A 247 8.79 -3.91 34.82
C ARG A 247 9.15 -5.07 35.75
N ALA A 248 9.45 -4.80 37.02
CA ALA A 248 9.75 -5.84 38.00
C ALA A 248 8.59 -6.83 38.15
N ARG A 249 7.34 -6.35 38.21
CA ARG A 249 6.15 -7.21 38.29
C ARG A 249 5.91 -8.06 37.03
N ILE A 250 6.09 -7.47 35.85
CA ILE A 250 5.90 -8.17 34.57
C ILE A 250 6.95 -9.27 34.39
N LEU A 251 8.22 -8.99 34.74
CA LEU A 251 9.29 -9.98 34.63
C LEU A 251 9.25 -11.05 35.73
N ALA A 252 8.74 -10.71 36.92
CA ALA A 252 8.55 -11.66 38.02
C ALA A 252 7.36 -12.60 37.81
N GLN A 253 6.42 -12.28 36.92
CA GLN A 253 5.40 -13.23 36.50
C GLN A 253 6.01 -14.19 35.48
N PRO A 254 6.25 -15.47 35.82
CA PRO A 254 6.54 -16.46 34.80
C PRO A 254 5.32 -16.46 33.88
N VAL A 255 5.54 -16.13 32.60
CA VAL A 255 4.54 -16.33 31.56
C VAL A 255 4.28 -17.82 31.55
N ALA A 256 3.24 -18.27 32.25
CA ALA A 256 2.67 -19.59 32.08
C ALA A 256 2.24 -19.62 30.62
N HIS A 257 3.15 -20.12 29.77
CA HIS A 257 2.78 -20.50 28.43
C HIS A 257 1.65 -21.49 28.63
N PRO A 258 0.43 -21.23 28.15
CA PRO A 258 -0.57 -22.28 28.12
C PRO A 258 0.10 -23.40 27.32
N VAL A 259 0.50 -24.46 28.02
CA VAL A 259 1.03 -25.67 27.41
C VAL A 259 0.00 -26.04 26.37
N ALA A 260 0.37 -25.94 25.09
CA ALA A 260 -0.49 -26.30 23.99
C ALA A 260 -0.99 -27.71 24.31
N GLN A 261 -2.28 -27.82 24.63
CA GLN A 261 -2.89 -29.13 24.78
C GLN A 261 -2.59 -29.87 23.48
N PRO A 262 -1.91 -31.03 23.53
CA PRO A 262 -1.69 -31.81 22.33
C PRO A 262 -3.05 -32.02 21.67
N PRO A 263 -3.16 -31.86 20.33
CA PRO A 263 -4.43 -31.92 19.64
C PRO A 263 -5.15 -33.20 20.06
N ARG A 264 -6.31 -33.04 20.71
CA ARG A 264 -7.22 -34.16 20.94
C ARG A 264 -7.51 -34.76 19.57
N MET A 265 -7.01 -35.97 19.34
CA MET A 265 -7.38 -36.74 18.16
C MET A 265 -8.92 -36.81 18.14
N PRO A 266 -9.58 -36.41 17.04
CA PRO A 266 -11.01 -36.60 16.92
C PRO A 266 -11.27 -38.11 17.00
N ALA A 267 -12.21 -38.50 17.86
CA ALA A 267 -12.75 -39.85 17.90
C ALA A 267 -13.11 -40.28 16.47
N GLN A 268 -12.68 -41.48 16.09
CA GLN A 268 -12.99 -42.08 14.80
C GLN A 268 -14.51 -42.08 14.61
N VAL A 269 -14.98 -41.25 13.70
CA VAL A 269 -16.33 -41.36 13.15
C VAL A 269 -16.30 -42.55 12.22
N GLU A 270 -17.02 -43.62 12.58
CA GLU A 270 -17.28 -44.76 11.70
C GLU A 270 -17.96 -44.26 10.43
N ILE A 271 -17.25 -44.33 9.31
CA ILE A 271 -17.77 -44.02 7.99
C ILE A 271 -18.46 -45.30 7.47
N PRO A 272 -19.76 -45.28 7.14
CA PRO A 272 -20.45 -46.41 6.54
C PRO A 272 -19.79 -46.82 5.22
N GLN A 273 -19.41 -48.08 5.11
CA GLN A 273 -18.83 -48.66 3.89
C GLN A 273 -19.89 -48.70 2.78
N VAL A 274 -19.76 -47.80 1.80
CA VAL A 274 -20.48 -47.90 0.53
C VAL A 274 -19.70 -48.80 -0.42
N ALA A 275 -20.36 -49.85 -0.90
CA ALA A 275 -19.80 -50.84 -1.83
C ALA A 275 -19.28 -50.17 -3.12
N ARG A 276 -18.02 -50.47 -3.47
CA ARG A 276 -17.39 -50.06 -4.73
C ARG A 276 -17.88 -50.95 -5.88
N PRO A 277 -18.41 -50.40 -6.98
CA PRO A 277 -18.44 -51.10 -8.26
C PRO A 277 -17.06 -51.04 -8.95
N ALA A 278 -16.83 -52.06 -9.76
CA ALA A 278 -15.56 -52.42 -10.39
C ALA A 278 -15.02 -51.40 -11.40
N ALA A 279 -13.71 -51.51 -11.62
CA ALA A 279 -12.86 -50.64 -12.41
C ALA A 279 -13.20 -50.62 -13.92
N HIS A 280 -13.26 -49.43 -14.48
CA HIS A 280 -12.83 -49.18 -15.86
C HIS A 280 -11.68 -48.16 -15.85
N VAL A 281 -10.51 -48.66 -16.26
CA VAL A 281 -9.34 -47.87 -16.61
C VAL A 281 -9.62 -47.21 -17.95
N ALA A 282 -9.79 -45.89 -17.95
CA ALA A 282 -9.77 -45.06 -19.15
C ALA A 282 -8.68 -44.01 -18.98
N GLU A 283 -7.78 -43.97 -19.96
CA GLU A 283 -6.65 -43.05 -20.07
C GLU A 283 -7.07 -41.59 -19.88
N ALA A 284 -6.29 -40.84 -19.11
CA ALA A 284 -6.49 -39.42 -18.87
C ALA A 284 -5.73 -38.57 -19.91
N PRO A 285 -6.42 -37.83 -20.79
CA PRO A 285 -5.79 -36.74 -21.51
C PRO A 285 -5.67 -35.50 -20.61
N ALA A 286 -4.55 -34.78 -20.77
CA ALA A 286 -4.19 -33.57 -20.06
C ALA A 286 -5.34 -32.53 -19.99
N ARG A 287 -5.82 -32.22 -18.77
CA ARG A 287 -6.83 -31.17 -18.54
C ARG A 287 -6.20 -29.78 -18.59
N ARG A 288 -6.36 -29.16 -19.75
CA ARG A 288 -6.44 -27.70 -19.94
C ARG A 288 -7.57 -27.13 -19.07
N GLY A 289 -7.36 -25.91 -18.57
CA GLY A 289 -8.20 -25.23 -17.59
C GLY A 289 -9.71 -25.32 -17.87
N GLN A 290 -10.41 -25.98 -16.95
CA GLN A 290 -11.86 -25.96 -16.87
C GLN A 290 -12.25 -24.69 -16.11
N VAL A 291 -12.71 -23.69 -16.85
CA VAL A 291 -13.44 -22.54 -16.32
C VAL A 291 -14.67 -23.10 -15.62
N VAL A 292 -14.68 -23.04 -14.28
CA VAL A 292 -15.88 -23.25 -13.49
C VAL A 292 -16.81 -22.09 -13.80
N LEU A 293 -17.68 -22.27 -14.80
CA LEU A 293 -18.89 -21.47 -14.94
C LEU A 293 -19.66 -21.65 -13.63
N ARG A 294 -19.72 -20.58 -12.82
CA ARG A 294 -20.63 -20.51 -11.69
C ARG A 294 -22.03 -20.86 -12.21
N SER A 295 -22.69 -21.80 -11.54
CA SER A 295 -24.14 -21.96 -11.67
C SER A 295 -24.81 -20.59 -11.60
N PRO A 296 -25.82 -20.32 -12.44
CA PRO A 296 -26.56 -19.06 -12.38
C PRO A 296 -27.05 -18.87 -10.95
N ALA A 297 -26.77 -17.68 -10.43
CA ALA A 297 -27.22 -17.25 -9.11
C ALA A 297 -28.71 -17.53 -8.98
N GLU A 298 -29.13 -17.97 -7.80
CA GLU A 298 -30.52 -17.88 -7.36
C GLU A 298 -31.09 -16.54 -7.84
N PRO A 299 -32.27 -16.52 -8.47
CA PRO A 299 -32.90 -15.27 -8.85
C PRO A 299 -33.06 -14.45 -7.57
N VAL A 300 -32.28 -13.37 -7.47
CA VAL A 300 -32.50 -12.34 -6.46
C VAL A 300 -33.90 -11.83 -6.74
N VAL A 301 -34.84 -12.21 -5.88
CA VAL A 301 -36.21 -11.72 -5.94
C VAL A 301 -36.11 -10.22 -5.65
N GLU A 302 -36.04 -9.44 -6.71
CA GLU A 302 -36.08 -7.99 -6.61
C GLU A 302 -37.42 -7.62 -5.96
N LEU A 303 -37.37 -7.18 -4.70
CA LEU A 303 -38.52 -6.59 -4.00
C LEU A 303 -39.17 -5.57 -4.93
N SER A 304 -40.49 -5.59 -5.03
CA SER A 304 -41.25 -4.60 -5.79
C SER A 304 -40.97 -3.18 -5.25
N ALA A 305 -41.20 -2.16 -6.08
CA ALA A 305 -40.96 -0.77 -5.69
C ALA A 305 -41.73 -0.39 -4.40
N ASP A 306 -42.95 -0.91 -4.27
CA ASP A 306 -43.83 -0.67 -3.12
C ASP A 306 -43.27 -1.32 -1.85
N GLU A 307 -42.79 -2.57 -1.93
CA GLU A 307 -42.16 -3.26 -0.80
C GLU A 307 -40.87 -2.58 -0.34
N ARG A 308 -40.07 -2.03 -1.28
CA ARG A 308 -38.86 -1.26 -0.96
C ARG A 308 -39.21 0.05 -0.24
N GLU A 309 -40.29 0.72 -0.66
CA GLU A 309 -40.74 1.96 -0.02
C GLU A 309 -41.29 1.70 1.39
N GLU A 310 -42.05 0.62 1.59
CA GLU A 310 -42.52 0.21 2.92
C GLU A 310 -41.37 -0.16 3.87
N ALA A 311 -40.38 -0.93 3.38
CA ALA A 311 -39.18 -1.26 4.15
C ALA A 311 -38.40 0.00 4.56
N LEU A 312 -38.27 0.98 3.65
CA LEU A 312 -37.66 2.27 3.95
C LEU A 312 -38.47 3.05 5.01
N ALA A 313 -39.80 3.05 4.93
CA ALA A 313 -40.67 3.71 5.91
C ALA A 313 -40.54 3.10 7.31
N ARG A 314 -40.51 1.76 7.41
CA ARG A 314 -40.27 1.04 8.67
C ARG A 314 -38.88 1.35 9.25
N ALA A 315 -37.85 1.38 8.41
CA ALA A 315 -36.50 1.74 8.83
C ALA A 315 -36.42 3.18 9.38
N VAL A 316 -37.09 4.14 8.74
CA VAL A 316 -37.17 5.52 9.25
C VAL A 316 -37.90 5.59 10.59
N ALA A 317 -38.99 4.84 10.76
CA ALA A 317 -39.72 4.77 12.03
C ALA A 317 -38.86 4.22 13.18
N ARG A 318 -38.05 3.19 12.92
CA ARG A 318 -37.09 2.62 13.90
C ARG A 318 -36.03 3.63 14.32
N VAL A 319 -35.46 4.38 13.36
CA VAL A 319 -34.50 5.45 13.68
C VAL A 319 -35.15 6.55 14.53
N ARG A 320 -36.40 6.92 14.23
CA ARG A 320 -37.17 7.87 15.06
C ARG A 320 -37.45 7.34 16.47
N GLY A 321 -37.56 6.02 16.63
CA GLY A 321 -37.68 5.32 17.92
C GLY A 321 -36.37 5.23 18.72
N GLY A 322 -35.28 5.83 18.24
CA GLY A 322 -33.97 5.83 18.92
C GLY A 322 -33.01 4.72 18.50
N GLU A 323 -33.39 3.88 17.53
CA GLU A 323 -32.48 2.88 16.97
C GLU A 323 -31.40 3.55 16.11
N SER A 324 -30.17 3.03 16.15
CA SER A 324 -29.09 3.54 15.29
C SER A 324 -29.43 3.33 13.81
N VAL A 325 -29.03 4.28 12.94
CA VAL A 325 -29.27 4.21 11.49
C VAL A 325 -28.79 2.88 10.87
N ARG A 326 -27.63 2.38 11.31
CA ARG A 326 -27.08 1.09 10.85
C ARG A 326 -27.93 -0.10 11.31
N GLY A 327 -28.46 -0.06 12.55
CA GLY A 327 -29.35 -1.11 13.08
C GLY A 327 -30.65 -1.19 12.29
N ALA A 328 -31.31 -0.04 12.11
CA ALA A 328 -32.56 0.05 11.35
C ALA A 328 -32.39 -0.34 9.87
N ALA A 329 -31.29 0.08 9.23
CA ALA A 329 -30.97 -0.29 7.85
C ALA A 329 -30.80 -1.82 7.69
N LYS A 330 -30.07 -2.45 8.62
CA LYS A 330 -29.84 -3.90 8.60
C LYS A 330 -31.11 -4.70 8.90
N ALA A 331 -31.98 -4.20 9.77
CA ALA A 331 -33.21 -4.89 10.17
C ALA A 331 -34.25 -4.97 9.06
N GLU A 332 -34.28 -3.98 8.16
CA GLU A 332 -35.25 -3.89 7.06
C GLU A 332 -34.62 -4.18 5.67
N ASP A 333 -33.37 -4.64 5.65
CA ASP A 333 -32.57 -4.88 4.41
C ASP A 333 -32.52 -3.66 3.47
N VAL A 334 -32.41 -2.46 4.05
CA VAL A 334 -32.36 -1.19 3.31
C VAL A 334 -30.92 -0.66 3.27
N PRO A 335 -30.40 -0.19 2.12
CA PRO A 335 -29.09 0.46 2.06
C PRO A 335 -29.00 1.67 3.00
N GLU A 336 -27.94 1.72 3.82
CA GLU A 336 -27.75 2.78 4.82
C GLU A 336 -27.72 4.19 4.20
N SER A 337 -27.19 4.31 2.97
CA SER A 337 -27.16 5.57 2.21
C SER A 337 -28.55 6.09 1.85
N THR A 338 -29.46 5.21 1.42
CA THR A 338 -30.85 5.54 1.09
C THR A 338 -31.59 6.03 2.33
N LEU A 339 -31.41 5.33 3.46
CA LEU A 339 -32.02 5.70 4.74
C LEU A 339 -31.53 7.07 5.24
N ARG A 340 -30.21 7.32 5.21
CA ARG A 340 -29.63 8.63 5.59
C ARG A 340 -30.16 9.77 4.73
N THR A 341 -30.29 9.53 3.43
CA THR A 341 -30.82 10.53 2.50
C THR A 341 -32.26 10.85 2.84
N ARG A 342 -33.11 9.83 3.07
CA ARG A 342 -34.52 10.01 3.42
C ARG A 342 -34.72 10.75 4.75
N ILE A 343 -33.91 10.46 5.76
CA ILE A 343 -33.93 11.16 7.05
C ILE A 343 -33.56 12.64 6.86
N LYS A 344 -32.54 12.93 6.05
CA LYS A 344 -32.09 14.31 5.79
C LYS A 344 -33.14 15.11 5.02
N THR A 345 -33.78 14.51 4.01
CA THR A 345 -34.83 15.17 3.21
C THR A 345 -36.08 15.45 4.03
N ASN A 346 -36.51 14.52 4.88
CA ASN A 346 -37.72 14.68 5.70
C ASN A 346 -37.49 15.49 7.00
N GLY A 347 -36.23 15.74 7.38
CA GLY A 347 -35.88 16.51 8.58
C GLY A 347 -36.08 18.02 8.44
N HIS A 348 -36.28 18.54 7.22
CA HIS A 348 -36.50 19.97 6.98
C HIS A 348 -37.99 20.39 6.96
N SER A 349 -38.92 19.45 7.12
CA SER A 349 -40.36 19.70 6.97
C SER A 349 -41.16 19.57 8.27
N PHE A 350 -40.49 19.51 9.43
CA PHE A 350 -41.16 19.28 10.71
C PHE A 350 -40.61 20.23 11.78
N GLU A 351 -41.09 21.47 11.79
CA GLU A 351 -41.26 22.18 13.05
C GLU A 351 -42.36 21.46 13.83
N PRO A 352 -42.11 20.98 15.05
CA PRO A 352 -43.19 20.52 15.90
C PRO A 352 -44.04 21.73 16.26
N ALA A 353 -45.30 21.74 15.79
CA ALA A 353 -46.31 22.62 16.34
C ALA A 353 -46.52 22.25 17.82
N ASP A 354 -46.13 23.20 18.68
CA ASP A 354 -46.48 23.41 20.08
C ASP A 354 -46.59 22.20 21.03
N ARG A 355 -45.75 22.25 22.06
CA ARG A 355 -46.11 21.85 23.43
C ARG A 355 -45.92 23.01 24.37
#